data_AF-A0A1B9SM11-F1
#
_entry.id   AF-A0A1B9SM11-F1
#
_cell.length_a   1.000
_cell.length_b   1.000
_cell.length_c   1.000
_cell.angle_alpha   90.00
_cell.angle_beta   90.00
_cell.angle_gamma   90.00
#
_symmetry.space_group_name_H-M   'P 1'
#
loop_
_entity.id
_entity.type
_entity.pdbx_description
1 polymer ?
#
loop_
_entity_poly.entity_id
_entity_poly.type
_entity_poly.pdbx_seq_one_letter_code
_entity_poly.pdbx_strand_id
1 'polypeptide(L)'
;MTIEELIDLQEAGSRARVLGLGSHENPYLKSDVRPLDNPRTHEDWQVRVEAWNFGWEAEDASREGRMVSFISSLIRHHERGATA
;
A
#
# COMPACT_ATOMS: atom_id res chain seq x y z
N MET A 1 10.19 9.02 -6.31
CA MET A 1 10.14 7.57 -6.08
C MET A 1 10.38 6.83 -7.39
N THR A 2 11.15 5.75 -7.40
CA THR A 2 11.32 4.86 -8.57
C THR A 2 10.38 3.65 -8.48
N ILE A 3 10.28 2.90 -9.58
CA ILE A 3 9.45 1.68 -9.62
C ILE A 3 10.03 0.58 -8.74
N GLU A 4 11.36 0.47 -8.65
CA GLU A 4 12.04 -0.49 -7.79
C GLU A 4 11.74 -0.21 -6.31
N GLU A 5 11.80 1.05 -5.90
CA GLU A 5 11.45 1.46 -4.52
C GLU A 5 9.99 1.11 -4.18
N LEU A 6 9.06 1.25 -5.14
CA LEU A 6 7.67 0.85 -4.96
C LEU A 6 7.51 -0.66 -4.80
N ILE A 7 8.24 -1.45 -5.59
CA ILE A 7 8.22 -2.90 -5.51
C ILE A 7 8.76 -3.38 -4.16
N ASP A 8 9.86 -2.79 -3.67
CA ASP A 8 10.44 -3.14 -2.38
C ASP A 8 9.45 -2.89 -1.22
N LEU A 9 8.69 -1.79 -1.29
CA LEU A 9 7.66 -1.45 -0.32
C LEU A 9 6.48 -2.43 -0.35
N GLN A 10 6.02 -2.80 -1.55
CA GLN A 10 4.97 -3.82 -1.73
C GLN A 10 5.44 -5.19 -1.20
N GLU A 11 6.69 -5.58 -1.48
CA GLU A 11 7.26 -6.82 -0.98
C GLU A 11 7.38 -6.81 0.56
N ALA A 12 7.75 -5.67 1.14
CA ALA A 12 7.77 -5.50 2.59
C ALA A 12 6.37 -5.64 3.22
N GLY A 13 5.33 -5.08 2.60
CA GLY A 13 3.94 -5.25 3.03
C GLY A 13 3.46 -6.69 2.95
N SER A 14 3.75 -7.37 1.84
CA SER A 14 3.45 -8.80 1.67
C SER A 14 4.14 -9.65 2.75
N ARG A 15 5.44 -9.45 2.98
CA ARG A 15 6.18 -10.16 4.06
C ARG A 15 5.57 -9.90 5.44
N ALA A 16 5.15 -8.68 5.74
CA ALA A 16 4.51 -8.36 7.02
C ALA A 16 3.24 -9.19 7.22
N ARG A 17 2.40 -9.30 6.18
CA ARG A 17 1.21 -10.16 6.23
C ARG A 17 1.57 -11.64 6.42
N VAL A 18 2.62 -12.13 5.73
CA VAL A 18 3.13 -13.50 5.89
C VAL A 18 3.54 -13.79 7.34
N LEU A 19 4.18 -12.82 7.99
CA LEU A 19 4.61 -12.90 9.40
C LEU A 19 3.47 -12.74 10.41
N GLY A 20 2.24 -12.48 9.96
CA GLY A 20 1.06 -12.33 10.82
C GLY A 20 0.85 -10.92 11.36
N LEU A 21 1.57 -9.92 10.85
CA LEU A 21 1.38 -8.52 11.23
C LEU A 21 0.09 -7.98 10.61
N GLY A 22 -0.60 -7.11 11.34
CA GLY A 22 -1.77 -6.39 10.86
C GLY A 22 -1.40 -5.21 9.93
N SER A 23 -2.34 -4.80 9.08
CA SER A 23 -2.13 -3.66 8.16
C SER A 23 -1.85 -2.34 8.91
N HIS A 24 -2.39 -2.17 10.12
CA HIS A 24 -2.14 -1.03 10.99
C HIS A 24 -0.69 -0.97 11.54
N GLU A 25 0.09 -2.04 11.38
CA GLU A 25 1.51 -2.09 11.75
C GLU A 25 2.43 -1.57 10.63
N ASN A 26 1.86 -0.99 9.56
CA ASN A 26 2.61 -0.31 8.52
C ASN A 26 3.59 0.71 9.14
N PRO A 27 4.91 0.58 8.91
CA PRO A 27 5.91 1.40 9.56
C PRO A 27 5.80 2.89 9.20
N TYR A 28 5.17 3.22 8.07
CA TYR A 28 4.98 4.60 7.61
C TYR A 28 3.82 5.30 8.31
N LEU A 29 2.94 4.59 9.04
CA LEU A 29 1.86 5.20 9.82
C LEU A 29 2.34 5.78 11.17
N LYS A 30 3.59 5.51 11.58
CA LYS A 30 4.16 6.02 12.83
C LYS A 30 4.23 7.55 12.78
N SER A 31 3.85 8.20 13.88
CA SER A 31 3.80 9.68 14.02
C SER A 31 5.11 10.35 13.65
N ASP A 32 6.23 9.71 13.97
CA ASP A 32 7.58 10.26 13.79
C ASP A 32 8.04 10.21 12.33
N VAL A 33 7.30 9.49 11.48
CA VAL A 33 7.56 9.32 10.04
C VAL A 33 6.61 10.19 9.20
N ARG A 34 5.57 10.77 9.82
CA ARG A 34 4.61 11.65 9.15
C ARG A 34 5.21 13.04 8.94
N PRO A 35 5.27 13.56 7.69
CA PRO A 35 5.80 14.91 7.45
C PRO A 35 4.86 15.97 8.04
N LEU A 36 5.40 16.93 8.80
CA LEU A 36 4.58 17.96 9.43
C LEU A 36 4.16 19.11 8.49
N ASP A 37 4.98 19.56 7.54
CA ASP A 37 4.75 20.89 6.93
C ASP A 37 5.12 21.07 5.44
N ASN A 38 5.39 19.99 4.68
CA ASN A 38 5.74 20.12 3.25
C ASN A 38 4.85 19.24 2.34
N PRO A 39 4.10 19.83 1.38
CA PRO A 39 3.24 19.09 0.45
C PRO A 39 3.95 18.01 -0.37
N ARG A 40 5.18 18.27 -0.85
CA ARG A 40 5.95 17.26 -1.61
C ARG A 40 6.34 16.08 -0.73
N THR A 41 6.71 16.34 0.52
CA THR A 41 7.03 15.26 1.47
C THR A 41 5.79 14.47 1.86
N HIS A 42 4.62 15.10 1.88
CA HIS A 42 3.35 14.44 2.16
C HIS A 42 2.93 13.50 1.03
N GLU A 43 3.07 13.93 -0.22
CA GLU A 43 2.81 13.08 -1.40
C GLU A 43 3.76 11.88 -1.43
N ASP A 44 5.07 12.09 -1.27
CA ASP A 44 6.05 11.00 -1.20
C ASP A 44 5.79 10.03 -0.03
N TRP A 45 5.37 10.54 1.13
CA TRP A 45 4.98 9.72 2.28
C TRP A 45 3.73 8.88 2.01
N GLN A 46 2.71 9.49 1.40
CA GLN A 46 1.46 8.81 1.08
C GLN A 46 1.69 7.66 0.11
N VAL A 47 2.52 7.87 -0.92
CA VAL A 47 2.88 6.80 -1.86
C VAL A 47 3.57 5.63 -1.15
N ARG A 48 4.40 5.88 -0.13
CA ARG A 48 5.03 4.81 0.67
C ARG A 48 4.00 4.02 1.49
N VAL A 49 3.06 4.72 2.12
CA VAL A 49 1.96 4.09 2.88
C VAL A 49 1.13 3.20 1.95
N GLU A 50 0.74 3.73 0.79
CA GLU A 50 -0.09 3.02 -0.18
C GLU A 50 0.62 1.81 -0.79
N ALA A 51 1.90 1.93 -1.17
CA ALA A 51 2.68 0.82 -1.72
C ALA A 51 2.82 -0.32 -0.71
N TRP A 52 3.10 -0.02 0.55
CA TRP A 52 3.18 -1.05 1.59
C TRP A 52 1.81 -1.71 1.83
N ASN A 53 0.73 -0.92 1.94
CA ASN A 53 -0.62 -1.45 2.15
C ASN A 53 -1.06 -2.34 0.99
N PHE A 54 -0.76 -1.96 -0.25
CA PHE A 54 -1.06 -2.76 -1.43
C PHE A 54 -0.45 -4.16 -1.32
N GLY A 55 0.82 -4.26 -0.96
CA GLY A 55 1.50 -5.54 -0.80
C GLY A 55 0.89 -6.42 0.30
N TRP A 56 0.49 -5.80 1.42
CA TRP A 56 -0.20 -6.48 2.50
C TRP A 56 -1.57 -7.02 2.07
N GLU A 57 -2.38 -6.19 1.41
CA GLU A 57 -3.74 -6.54 0.96
C GLU A 57 -3.72 -7.60 -0.13
N ALA A 58 -2.74 -7.56 -1.03
CA ALA A 58 -2.56 -8.57 -2.07
C ALA A 58 -2.25 -9.95 -1.45
N GLU A 59 -1.34 -10.01 -0.47
CA GLU A 59 -1.04 -11.27 0.24
C GLU A 59 -2.25 -11.78 1.05
N ASP A 60 -2.98 -10.88 1.71
CA ASP A 60 -4.20 -11.24 2.44
C ASP A 60 -5.27 -11.83 1.51
N ALA A 61 -5.52 -11.16 0.37
CA ALA A 61 -6.46 -11.64 -0.64
C ALA A 61 -6.03 -12.98 -1.25
N SER A 62 -4.73 -13.22 -1.41
CA SER A 62 -4.17 -14.51 -1.87
C SER A 62 -4.52 -15.64 -0.91
N ARG A 63 -4.27 -15.44 0.38
CA ARG A 63 -4.53 -16.44 1.44
C ARG A 63 -6.00 -16.78 1.59
N GLU A 64 -6.86 -15.78 1.45
CA GLU A 64 -8.29 -15.93 1.68
C GLU A 64 -9.06 -16.29 0.39
N GLY A 65 -8.34 -16.60 -0.70
CA GLY A 65 -8.94 -16.99 -1.98
C GLY A 65 -9.72 -15.87 -2.67
N ARG A 66 -9.46 -14.61 -2.31
CA ARG A 66 -10.18 -13.41 -2.78
C ARG A 66 -9.43 -12.59 -3.84
N MET A 67 -8.34 -13.10 -4.40
CA MET A 67 -7.53 -12.37 -5.39
C MET A 67 -8.33 -11.77 -6.53
N VAL A 68 -9.29 -12.51 -7.09
CA VAL A 68 -10.13 -12.02 -8.20
C VAL A 68 -10.95 -10.80 -7.77
N SER A 69 -11.50 -10.81 -6.56
CA SER A 69 -12.28 -9.68 -6.02
C SER A 69 -11.39 -8.46 -5.77
N PHE A 70 -10.19 -8.68 -5.21
CA PHE A 70 -9.20 -7.65 -4.96
C PHE A 70 -8.78 -6.94 -6.26
N ILE A 71 -8.36 -7.70 -7.28
CA ILE A 71 -7.98 -7.15 -8.60
C ILE A 71 -9.15 -6.38 -9.23
N SER A 72 -10.36 -6.94 -9.17
CA SER A 72 -11.55 -6.26 -9.70
C SER A 72 -11.83 -4.92 -9.00
N SER A 73 -11.53 -4.82 -7.70
CA SER A 73 -11.68 -3.59 -6.93
C SER A 73 -10.71 -2.51 -7.40
N LEU A 74 -9.44 -2.89 -7.61
CA LEU A 74 -8.39 -1.99 -8.08
C LEU A 74 -8.73 -1.38 -9.44
N ILE A 75 -9.18 -2.20 -10.40
CA ILE A 75 -9.59 -1.75 -11.74
C ILE A 75 -10.72 -0.73 -11.63
N ARG A 76 -11.76 -1.02 -10.84
CA ARG A 76 -12.89 -0.08 -10.63
C ARG A 76 -12.51 1.21 -9.92
N HIS A 77 -11.50 1.20 -9.05
CA HIS A 77 -11.01 2.43 -8.43
C HIS A 77 -10.29 3.32 -9.43
N HIS A 78 -9.51 2.73 -10.34
CA HIS A 78 -8.82 3.46 -11.39
C HIS A 78 -9.81 4.12 -12.37
N GLU A 79 -10.84 3.40 -12.81
CA GLU A 79 -11.86 3.93 -13.73
C GLU A 79 -12.62 5.14 -13.16
N ARG A 80 -12.86 5.17 -11.85
CA ARG A 80 -13.55 6.29 -11.18
C ARG A 80 -12.67 7.53 -11.00
N GLY A 81 -11.35 7.36 -10.91
CA GLY A 81 -10.39 8.46 -10.82
C GLY A 81 -10.07 9.09 -12.18
N ALA A 82 -10.26 8.36 -13.28
CA ALA A 82 -9.99 8.85 -14.65
C ALA A 82 -11.12 9.70 -15.25
N THR A 83 -12.29 9.76 -14.60
CA THR A 83 -13.48 10.50 -15.06
C THR A 83 -13.78 11.78 -14.27
N ALA A 84 -12.88 12.21 -13.39
CA ALA A 84 -12.97 13.43 -12.59
C ALA A 84 -11.87 14.42 -12.96
#